data_AF-A0A151M7B9-F1
#
_entry.id   AF-A0A151M7B9-F1
#
_cell.length_a   1.000
_cell.length_b   1.000
_cell.length_c   1.000
_cell.angle_alpha   90.00
_cell.angle_beta   90.00
_cell.angle_gamma   90.00
#
_symmetry.space_group_name_H-M   'P 1'
#
loop_
_entity.id
_entity.type
_entity.pdbx_description
1 polymer ?
#
loop_
_entity_poly.entity_id
_entity_poly.type
_entity_poly.pdbx_seq_one_letter_code
_entity_poly.pdbx_strand_id
1 'polypeptide(L)'
;MSQKHRKNDPGPSQADARDEDFVLTPSQMASQVQRNLERRSQGQVDQKVSELVQFLLVKDQKKIPIKRADILKKVIGDYRDVYPEIVNRAGWTLQKVFGLELKEMDTKPHMYILVSTLPRLPGDSFKQDNRTAKLGLLTIILSFIFMKGNSVKEVAVWEMLRRLRVACGESHEVFGDVKKLVTEEFVRQKYLEYLPIPHTDPTEFKLQWGGRATKETSKRHILQFVAKIQNKDPQFWTSQFNEAEKEAARIEGVPGRPPAFLHPSTVMAQERGVNSLRFNQDQSCFCCAMESGVRIYNVEPLMEKGHLDHEQVGSVGHVEMLHRSNLLALVGGGSNPKFSDISVLIWDDAREGTDKLVLEFTFTKPVLAVRMRHDKIVIVLRSRIYVYSFPENPCKLFEFDTRDNPRGLCDLCPSVEKQLLVFPGHKCGSLQLVDLSSTKPGTSSAPFTINAHQSDVACVALNPPGTVVASASRKGTLIRLFDTQSRDKLVELRRGTDPATLYCINFSPDSSFLCASSDKGTVHVFALRDTRLNRRSALARVGKVGPVLGPYVDSQWSLASFTVPAEAACLCAFGRGAPAAHSVIAICIDGTFHKFVFTPDGSCNREAFDVYLDLCDDDDF
;
A
#
# COMPACT_ATOMS: atom_id res chain seq x y z
N MET A 1 85.08 41.31 -33.28
CA MET A 1 84.26 40.54 -34.24
C MET A 1 82.87 40.43 -33.67
N SER A 2 81.93 41.09 -34.34
CA SER A 2 80.54 41.27 -33.91
C SER A 2 79.69 40.30 -34.73
N GLN A 3 78.93 39.40 -34.12
CA GLN A 3 77.98 38.59 -34.88
C GLN A 3 76.63 38.46 -34.19
N LYS A 4 75.67 39.11 -34.84
CA LYS A 4 74.23 38.98 -34.73
C LYS A 4 73.76 37.95 -35.78
N HIS A 5 72.59 37.37 -35.47
CA HIS A 5 71.53 36.88 -36.37
C HIS A 5 71.41 35.38 -36.69
N ARG A 6 70.44 34.76 -35.97
CA ARG A 6 69.11 34.31 -36.42
C ARG A 6 69.00 33.51 -37.74
N LYS A 7 68.60 32.24 -37.60
CA LYS A 7 67.32 31.58 -37.98
C LYS A 7 67.58 30.16 -38.49
N ASN A 8 66.80 29.18 -38.00
CA ASN A 8 65.97 28.27 -38.80
C ASN A 8 65.42 27.13 -37.93
N ASP A 9 64.12 26.85 -38.09
CA ASP A 9 63.43 25.67 -37.57
C ASP A 9 64.04 24.36 -38.10
N PRO A 10 63.78 23.22 -37.43
CA PRO A 10 62.88 22.26 -38.07
C PRO A 10 61.94 21.51 -37.11
N GLY A 11 60.85 21.00 -37.68
CA GLY A 11 59.94 20.03 -37.08
C GLY A 11 60.50 18.59 -37.04
N PRO A 12 59.66 17.57 -36.81
CA PRO A 12 59.73 16.81 -35.55
C PRO A 12 60.12 15.33 -35.75
N SER A 13 60.70 14.71 -34.73
CA SER A 13 60.73 13.23 -34.62
C SER A 13 60.72 12.74 -33.16
N GLN A 14 59.75 11.87 -32.91
CA GLN A 14 59.69 10.70 -32.00
C GLN A 14 60.27 10.80 -30.58
N ALA A 15 59.38 10.65 -29.60
CA ALA A 15 59.67 9.97 -28.35
C ALA A 15 58.49 9.07 -27.96
N ASP A 16 58.82 7.81 -27.72
CA ASP A 16 57.96 6.68 -27.41
C ASP A 16 57.21 6.77 -26.07
N ALA A 17 56.03 6.16 -26.12
CA ALA A 17 55.19 5.61 -25.07
C ALA A 17 55.83 5.36 -23.69
N ARG A 18 55.21 5.96 -22.68
CA ARG A 18 54.90 5.28 -21.40
C ARG A 18 53.44 5.59 -21.05
N ASP A 19 52.58 4.61 -21.30
CA ASP A 19 51.22 4.55 -20.75
C ASP A 19 51.33 4.27 -19.24
N GLU A 20 51.16 5.31 -18.42
CA GLU A 20 50.76 5.13 -17.03
C GLU A 20 49.24 5.27 -16.94
N ASP A 21 48.56 4.13 -16.77
CA ASP A 21 47.14 4.05 -16.43
C ASP A 21 46.90 4.73 -15.07
N PHE A 22 46.58 6.03 -15.11
CA PHE A 22 46.19 6.80 -13.93
C PHE A 22 44.76 6.41 -13.53
N VAL A 23 44.62 5.43 -12.64
CA VAL A 23 43.32 5.06 -12.06
C VAL A 23 42.83 6.21 -11.17
N LEU A 24 41.85 6.97 -11.67
CA LEU A 24 41.22 8.07 -10.95
C LEU A 24 40.48 7.59 -9.70
N THR A 25 40.58 8.36 -8.62
CA THR A 25 39.85 8.09 -7.36
C THR A 25 38.34 8.34 -7.53
N PRO A 26 37.46 7.71 -6.72
CA PRO A 26 36.00 7.90 -6.81
C PRO A 26 35.53 9.36 -6.72
N SER A 27 36.26 10.21 -5.98
CA SER A 27 35.99 11.64 -5.88
C SER A 27 36.36 12.43 -7.15
N GLN A 28 37.43 12.01 -7.84
CA GLN A 28 37.84 12.60 -9.13
C GLN A 28 36.86 12.22 -10.26
N MET A 29 36.37 10.97 -10.28
CA MET A 29 35.32 10.54 -11.22
C MET A 29 34.01 11.32 -11.01
N ALA A 30 33.58 11.55 -9.76
CA ALA A 30 32.39 12.36 -9.47
C ALA A 30 32.53 13.82 -9.93
N SER A 31 33.70 14.45 -9.73
CA SER A 31 33.97 15.84 -10.17
C SER A 31 34.01 16.01 -11.69
N GLN A 32 34.43 14.97 -12.43
CA GLN A 32 34.44 14.97 -13.90
C GLN A 32 33.06 14.71 -14.48
N VAL A 33 32.27 13.83 -13.87
CA VAL A 33 30.86 13.58 -14.23
C VAL A 33 30.03 14.85 -14.02
N GLN A 34 30.20 15.57 -12.90
CA GLN A 34 29.52 16.84 -12.61
C GLN A 34 29.78 17.91 -13.68
N ARG A 35 31.07 18.09 -14.06
CA ARG A 35 31.47 19.06 -15.11
C ARG A 35 30.97 18.71 -16.50
N ASN A 36 30.83 17.42 -16.82
CA ASN A 36 30.26 16.97 -18.10
C ASN A 36 28.73 17.04 -18.10
N LEU A 37 28.09 16.93 -16.94
CA LEU A 37 26.66 17.16 -16.75
C LEU A 37 26.30 18.62 -17.03
N GLU A 38 27.12 19.56 -16.55
CA GLU A 38 26.96 21.02 -16.79
C GLU A 38 27.09 21.43 -18.27
N ARG A 39 27.73 20.59 -19.10
CA ARG A 39 27.86 20.82 -20.55
C ARG A 39 26.66 20.32 -21.36
N ARG A 40 25.73 19.60 -20.74
CA ARG A 40 24.58 18.95 -21.42
C ARG A 40 23.27 19.50 -20.84
N SER A 41 22.24 19.60 -21.67
CA SER A 41 20.92 20.05 -21.20
C SER A 41 20.26 18.97 -20.36
N GLN A 42 19.71 19.35 -19.21
CA GLN A 42 19.01 18.44 -18.28
C GLN A 42 17.93 17.60 -18.98
N GLY A 43 17.19 18.17 -19.93
CA GLY A 43 16.17 17.46 -20.70
C GLY A 43 16.69 16.31 -21.58
N GLN A 44 17.94 16.39 -22.05
CA GLN A 44 18.57 15.32 -22.83
C GLN A 44 18.98 14.13 -21.96
N VAL A 45 19.41 14.40 -20.72
CA VAL A 45 19.73 13.36 -19.74
C VAL A 45 18.47 12.65 -19.28
N ASP A 46 17.39 13.39 -19.01
CA ASP A 46 16.11 12.82 -18.56
C ASP A 46 15.43 11.98 -19.66
N GLN A 47 15.58 12.37 -20.94
CA GLN A 47 15.18 11.53 -22.07
C GLN A 47 15.94 10.19 -22.07
N LYS A 48 17.25 10.21 -21.85
CA LYS A 48 18.08 9.00 -21.78
C LYS A 48 17.75 8.12 -20.58
N VAL A 49 17.40 8.71 -19.44
CA VAL A 49 16.89 7.99 -18.27
C VAL A 49 15.58 7.27 -18.63
N SER A 50 14.66 7.94 -19.32
CA SER A 50 13.39 7.35 -19.75
C SER A 50 13.57 6.20 -20.74
N GLU A 51 14.45 6.36 -21.73
CA GLU A 51 14.82 5.30 -22.68
C GLU A 51 15.44 4.09 -21.95
N LEU A 52 16.28 4.33 -20.93
CA LEU A 52 16.87 3.27 -20.13
C LEU A 52 15.80 2.51 -19.33
N VAL A 53 14.91 3.22 -18.63
CA VAL A 53 13.81 2.60 -17.88
C VAL A 53 12.94 1.75 -18.81
N GLN A 54 12.54 2.27 -19.97
CA GLN A 54 11.74 1.54 -20.95
C GLN A 54 12.48 0.28 -21.46
N PHE A 55 13.77 0.41 -21.78
CA PHE A 55 14.60 -0.73 -22.19
C PHE A 55 14.66 -1.82 -21.11
N LEU A 56 14.86 -1.44 -19.85
CA LEU A 56 14.96 -2.37 -18.72
C LEU A 56 13.62 -3.10 -18.49
N LEU A 57 12.48 -2.40 -18.56
CA LEU A 57 11.15 -2.99 -18.41
C LEU A 57 10.81 -3.97 -19.55
N VAL A 58 11.13 -3.62 -20.80
CA VAL A 58 10.92 -4.51 -21.96
C VAL A 58 11.77 -5.78 -21.85
N LYS A 59 13.02 -5.66 -21.39
CA LYS A 59 13.89 -6.82 -21.16
C LYS A 59 13.40 -7.71 -20.03
N ASP A 60 12.80 -7.15 -18.99
CA ASP A 60 12.25 -7.93 -17.88
C ASP A 60 11.00 -8.74 -18.26
N GLN A 61 10.24 -8.35 -19.30
CA GLN A 61 9.11 -9.15 -19.80
C GLN A 61 9.51 -10.59 -20.15
N LYS A 62 10.70 -10.77 -20.75
CA LYS A 62 11.24 -12.09 -21.12
C LYS A 62 12.09 -12.71 -20.01
N LYS A 63 12.27 -12.01 -18.88
CA LYS A 63 13.13 -12.41 -17.75
C LYS A 63 14.54 -12.80 -18.22
N ILE A 64 15.11 -12.07 -19.17
CA ILE A 64 16.49 -12.30 -19.64
C ILE A 64 17.42 -11.32 -18.90
N PRO A 65 18.53 -11.79 -18.31
CA PRO A 65 19.52 -10.91 -17.71
C PRO A 65 20.08 -9.88 -18.69
N ILE A 66 20.31 -8.66 -18.22
CA ILE A 66 20.63 -7.49 -19.01
C ILE A 66 22.13 -7.20 -18.90
N LYS A 67 22.88 -7.29 -20.00
CA LYS A 67 24.32 -7.04 -19.99
C LYS A 67 24.61 -5.55 -20.02
N ARG A 68 25.60 -5.09 -19.25
CA ARG A 68 26.10 -3.70 -19.31
C ARG A 68 26.45 -3.27 -20.73
N ALA A 69 27.07 -4.14 -21.51
CA ALA A 69 27.41 -3.88 -22.91
C ALA A 69 26.18 -3.59 -23.79
N ASP A 70 25.04 -4.24 -23.52
CA ASP A 70 23.79 -3.98 -24.23
C ASP A 70 23.22 -2.61 -23.86
N ILE A 71 23.26 -2.23 -22.58
CA ILE A 71 22.83 -0.91 -22.11
C ILE A 71 23.68 0.18 -22.76
N LEU A 72 25.00 0.00 -22.73
CA LEU A 72 25.95 0.95 -23.30
C LEU A 72 25.75 1.12 -24.81
N LYS A 73 25.54 0.03 -25.55
CA LYS A 73 25.41 0.06 -27.01
C LYS A 73 24.03 0.54 -27.48
N LYS A 74 22.94 0.15 -26.80
CA LYS A 74 21.57 0.33 -27.30
C LYS A 74 20.86 1.55 -26.74
N VAL A 75 21.29 2.06 -25.59
CA VAL A 75 20.61 3.17 -24.90
C VAL A 75 21.55 4.36 -24.72
N ILE A 76 22.73 4.09 -24.15
CA ILE A 76 23.65 5.14 -23.69
C ILE A 76 24.41 5.77 -24.86
N GLY A 77 24.93 5.00 -25.81
CA GLY A 77 25.60 5.52 -27.01
C GLY A 77 26.77 6.45 -26.64
N ASP A 78 26.63 7.73 -26.96
CA ASP A 78 27.62 8.81 -26.75
C ASP A 78 27.55 9.47 -25.36
N TYR A 79 26.69 8.96 -24.47
CA TYR A 79 26.50 9.44 -23.08
C TYR A 79 27.31 8.61 -22.06
N ARG A 80 28.44 8.01 -22.48
CA ARG A 80 29.25 7.13 -21.61
C ARG A 80 29.86 7.86 -20.42
N ASP A 81 30.17 9.13 -20.62
CA ASP A 81 30.70 10.08 -19.64
C ASP A 81 29.71 10.39 -18.50
N VAL A 82 28.40 10.27 -18.74
CA VAL A 82 27.33 10.48 -17.75
C VAL A 82 26.56 9.20 -17.41
N TYR A 83 27.08 8.04 -17.84
CA TYR A 83 26.48 6.72 -17.63
C TYR A 83 26.11 6.44 -16.16
N PRO A 84 26.98 6.70 -15.15
CA PRO A 84 26.67 6.40 -13.76
C PRO A 84 25.43 7.16 -13.26
N GLU A 85 25.28 8.42 -13.67
CA GLU A 85 24.16 9.27 -13.27
C GLU A 85 22.85 8.83 -13.92
N ILE A 86 22.88 8.47 -15.21
CA ILE A 86 21.70 7.96 -15.92
C ILE A 86 21.21 6.65 -15.28
N VAL A 87 22.13 5.74 -14.94
CA VAL A 87 21.77 4.46 -14.29
C VAL A 87 21.22 4.69 -12.88
N ASN A 88 21.81 5.62 -12.11
CA ASN A 88 21.35 5.94 -10.77
C ASN A 88 19.92 6.54 -10.79
N ARG A 89 19.67 7.52 -11.66
CA ARG A 89 18.33 8.10 -11.86
C ARG A 89 17.32 7.08 -12.37
N ALA A 90 17.71 6.24 -13.34
CA ALA A 90 16.84 5.17 -13.83
C ALA A 90 16.54 4.13 -12.74
N GLY A 91 17.51 3.79 -11.90
CA GLY A 91 17.35 2.91 -10.75
C GLY A 91 16.39 3.49 -9.72
N TRP A 92 16.53 4.79 -9.41
CA TRP A 92 15.62 5.51 -8.52
C TRP A 92 14.18 5.52 -9.07
N THR A 93 14.01 5.80 -10.37
CA THR A 93 12.71 5.74 -11.05
C THR A 93 12.11 4.34 -11.02
N LEU A 94 12.90 3.30 -11.29
CA LEU A 94 12.44 1.90 -11.21
C LEU A 94 11.98 1.52 -9.81
N GLN A 95 12.69 1.96 -8.78
CA GLN A 95 12.34 1.68 -7.39
C GLN A 95 11.09 2.46 -6.95
N LYS A 96 11.04 3.77 -7.22
CA LYS A 96 9.96 4.66 -6.76
C LYS A 96 8.67 4.51 -7.55
N VAL A 97 8.75 4.35 -8.87
CA VAL A 97 7.58 4.31 -9.76
C VAL A 97 7.09 2.88 -9.97
N PHE A 98 8.00 1.91 -10.07
CA PHE A 98 7.66 0.53 -10.45
C PHE A 98 7.85 -0.51 -9.32
N GLY A 99 8.44 -0.14 -8.17
CA GLY A 99 8.75 -1.11 -7.11
C GLY A 99 9.74 -2.19 -7.56
N LEU A 100 10.66 -1.84 -8.46
CA LEU A 100 11.67 -2.72 -9.04
C LEU A 100 13.07 -2.20 -8.69
N GLU A 101 13.92 -3.08 -8.17
CA GLU A 101 15.33 -2.79 -7.93
C GLU A 101 16.19 -3.42 -9.04
N LEU A 102 17.05 -2.61 -9.67
CA LEU A 102 18.06 -3.11 -10.60
C LEU A 102 19.23 -3.69 -9.81
N LYS A 103 19.30 -5.02 -9.74
CA LYS A 103 20.38 -5.73 -9.04
C LYS A 103 21.40 -6.30 -10.01
N GLU A 104 22.66 -6.10 -9.69
CA GLU A 104 23.76 -6.79 -10.36
C GLU A 104 23.86 -8.23 -9.83
N MET A 105 23.85 -9.19 -10.75
CA MET A 105 23.88 -10.63 -10.47
C MET A 105 25.30 -11.18 -10.54
N ASP A 106 26.11 -10.70 -11.49
CA ASP A 106 27.51 -11.13 -11.70
C ASP A 106 28.37 -9.91 -12.06
N THR A 107 29.44 -9.71 -11.29
CA THR A 107 30.35 -8.56 -11.40
C THR A 107 31.33 -8.67 -12.56
N LYS A 108 31.61 -9.88 -13.07
CA LYS A 108 32.55 -10.08 -14.18
C LYS A 108 31.96 -9.70 -15.55
N PRO A 109 30.78 -10.19 -15.96
CA PRO A 109 30.12 -9.76 -17.18
C PRO A 109 29.21 -8.52 -16.99
N HIS A 110 29.14 -7.95 -15.77
CA HIS A 110 28.21 -6.87 -15.38
C HIS A 110 26.78 -7.14 -15.87
N MET A 111 26.16 -8.20 -15.32
CA MET A 111 24.81 -8.62 -15.68
C MET A 111 23.80 -8.16 -14.63
N TYR A 112 22.77 -7.45 -15.08
CA TYR A 112 21.71 -6.91 -14.24
C TYR A 112 20.39 -7.66 -14.39
N ILE A 113 19.60 -7.67 -13.34
CA ILE A 113 18.22 -8.16 -13.31
C ILE A 113 17.33 -7.14 -12.59
N LEU A 114 16.04 -7.10 -12.94
CA LEU A 114 15.05 -6.40 -12.13
C LEU A 114 14.45 -7.37 -11.13
N VAL A 115 14.55 -7.02 -9.85
CA VAL A 115 13.94 -7.75 -8.74
C VAL A 115 12.82 -6.90 -8.17
N SER A 116 11.64 -7.49 -7.97
CA SER A 116 10.56 -6.77 -7.33
C SER A 116 10.84 -6.62 -5.84
N THR A 117 10.71 -5.40 -5.33
CA THR A 117 10.81 -5.08 -3.89
C THR A 117 9.46 -5.16 -3.19
N LEU A 118 8.41 -5.59 -3.90
CA LEU A 118 7.08 -5.75 -3.34
C LEU A 118 7.00 -7.08 -2.58
N PRO A 119 6.41 -7.13 -1.37
CA PRO A 119 6.25 -8.36 -0.62
C PRO A 119 5.42 -9.37 -1.42
N ARG A 120 5.96 -10.57 -1.66
CA ARG A 120 5.19 -11.67 -2.28
C ARG A 120 4.20 -12.22 -1.24
N LEU A 121 2.91 -11.96 -1.46
CA LEU A 121 1.83 -12.47 -0.61
C LEU A 121 1.80 -14.00 -0.66
N PRO A 122 1.70 -14.70 0.48
CA PRO A 122 1.44 -16.13 0.48
C PRO A 122 -0.02 -16.39 0.10
N GLY A 123 -0.25 -17.00 -1.07
CA GLY A 123 -1.58 -17.44 -1.49
C GLY A 123 -2.13 -16.84 -2.78
N ASP A 124 -1.26 -16.47 -3.73
CA ASP A 124 -1.67 -16.21 -5.12
C ASP A 124 -2.46 -17.42 -5.64
N SER A 125 -3.79 -17.26 -5.59
CA SER A 125 -4.74 -18.27 -6.02
C SER A 125 -4.74 -18.27 -7.54
N PHE A 126 -4.26 -19.38 -8.09
CA PHE A 126 -4.20 -19.74 -9.51
C PHE A 126 -5.35 -19.15 -10.35
N LYS A 127 -5.06 -18.06 -11.07
CA LYS A 127 -5.65 -17.82 -12.39
C LYS A 127 -4.67 -18.34 -13.42
N GLN A 128 -5.17 -19.12 -14.37
CA GLN A 128 -4.41 -19.78 -15.44
C GLN A 128 -3.78 -18.75 -16.39
N ASP A 129 -2.70 -18.11 -15.95
CA ASP A 129 -1.71 -17.53 -16.85
C ASP A 129 -0.60 -18.58 -17.02
N ASN A 130 -0.25 -18.92 -18.26
CA ASN A 130 0.86 -19.84 -18.55
C ASN A 130 2.17 -19.41 -17.83
N ARG A 131 2.34 -18.11 -17.55
CA ARG A 131 3.46 -17.57 -16.79
C ARG A 131 3.44 -17.98 -15.31
N THR A 132 2.30 -17.91 -14.65
CA THR A 132 2.13 -18.32 -13.24
C THR A 132 2.32 -19.82 -13.09
N ALA A 133 1.79 -20.60 -14.03
CA ALA A 133 2.03 -22.04 -14.08
C ALA A 133 3.53 -22.37 -14.22
N LYS A 134 4.24 -21.70 -15.14
CA LYS A 134 5.70 -21.87 -15.32
C LYS A 134 6.48 -21.51 -14.04
N LEU A 135 6.10 -20.46 -13.32
CA LEU A 135 6.70 -20.10 -12.04
C LEU A 135 6.41 -21.13 -10.93
N GLY A 136 5.20 -21.70 -10.92
CA GLY A 136 4.86 -22.81 -10.02
C GLY A 136 5.72 -24.04 -10.28
N LEU A 137 5.88 -24.43 -11.55
CA LEU A 137 6.77 -25.51 -11.96
C LEU A 137 8.23 -25.24 -11.56
N LEU A 138 8.71 -24.02 -11.77
CA LEU A 138 10.05 -23.60 -11.34
C LEU A 138 10.21 -23.72 -9.81
N THR A 139 9.21 -23.30 -9.04
CA THR A 139 9.22 -23.38 -7.58
C THR A 139 9.32 -24.82 -7.09
N ILE A 140 8.60 -25.74 -7.74
CA ILE A 140 8.66 -27.18 -7.47
C ILE A 140 10.06 -27.73 -7.77
N ILE A 141 10.66 -27.38 -8.92
CA ILE A 141 12.01 -27.83 -9.30
C ILE A 141 13.05 -27.30 -8.31
N LEU A 142 13.02 -26.01 -7.97
CA LEU A 142 13.92 -25.40 -6.99
C LEU A 142 13.79 -26.05 -5.60
N SER A 143 12.55 -26.36 -5.19
CA SER A 143 12.26 -27.10 -3.96
C SER A 143 12.90 -28.47 -3.97
N PHE A 144 12.71 -29.24 -5.03
CA PHE A 144 13.29 -30.59 -5.14
C PHE A 144 14.82 -30.58 -5.12
N ILE A 145 15.45 -29.63 -5.82
CA ILE A 145 16.90 -29.46 -5.81
C ILE A 145 17.40 -29.14 -4.40
N PHE A 146 16.74 -28.22 -3.70
CA PHE A 146 17.12 -27.87 -2.33
C PHE A 146 16.96 -29.06 -1.37
N MET A 147 15.84 -29.78 -1.45
CA MET A 147 15.57 -30.96 -0.60
C MET A 147 16.54 -32.13 -0.86
N LYS A 148 17.23 -32.16 -2.01
CA LYS A 148 18.22 -33.18 -2.37
C LYS A 148 19.68 -32.73 -2.18
N GLY A 149 19.92 -31.58 -1.56
CA GLY A 149 21.28 -31.11 -1.23
C GLY A 149 21.86 -30.14 -2.26
N ASN A 150 21.03 -29.24 -2.82
CA ASN A 150 21.38 -28.15 -3.75
C ASN A 150 21.83 -28.53 -5.16
N SER A 151 22.08 -29.82 -5.43
CA SER A 151 22.42 -30.30 -6.77
C SER A 151 21.82 -31.68 -7.03
N VAL A 152 21.26 -31.87 -8.21
CA VAL A 152 20.53 -33.11 -8.57
C VAL A 152 20.85 -33.52 -10.01
N LYS A 153 21.03 -34.83 -10.25
CA LYS A 153 21.16 -35.38 -11.61
C LYS A 153 19.89 -35.13 -12.42
N GLU A 154 20.04 -34.82 -13.70
CA GLU A 154 18.94 -34.53 -14.63
C GLU A 154 17.85 -35.63 -14.60
N VAL A 155 18.28 -36.90 -14.59
CA VAL A 155 17.40 -38.08 -14.54
C VAL A 155 16.42 -38.04 -13.36
N ALA A 156 16.88 -37.62 -12.18
CA ALA A 156 16.03 -37.57 -10.98
C ALA A 156 15.00 -36.43 -11.05
N VAL A 157 15.32 -35.32 -11.72
CA VAL A 157 14.36 -34.22 -11.97
C VAL A 157 13.26 -34.71 -12.91
N TRP A 158 13.60 -35.45 -13.97
CA TRP A 158 12.61 -36.03 -14.88
C TRP A 158 11.74 -37.10 -14.23
N GLU A 159 12.31 -37.93 -13.35
CA GLU A 159 11.54 -38.92 -12.61
C GLU A 159 10.51 -38.26 -11.66
N MET A 160 10.91 -37.19 -10.97
CA MET A 160 10.00 -36.40 -10.14
C MET A 160 8.88 -35.78 -11.00
N LEU A 161 9.21 -35.16 -12.14
CA LEU A 161 8.19 -34.55 -13.02
C LEU A 161 7.21 -35.59 -13.59
N ARG A 162 7.69 -36.79 -13.91
CA ARG A 162 6.84 -37.92 -14.31
C ARG A 162 5.84 -38.32 -13.21
N ARG A 163 6.28 -38.36 -11.94
CA ARG A 163 5.38 -38.64 -10.80
C ARG A 163 4.31 -37.56 -10.61
N LEU A 164 4.60 -36.33 -11.02
CA LEU A 164 3.66 -35.21 -11.03
C LEU A 164 2.78 -35.15 -12.30
N ARG A 165 2.79 -36.20 -13.13
CA ARG A 165 2.08 -36.30 -14.42
C ARG A 165 2.51 -35.28 -15.47
N VAL A 166 3.71 -34.70 -15.34
CA VAL A 166 4.34 -33.84 -16.34
C VAL A 166 5.32 -34.69 -17.13
N ALA A 167 4.85 -35.31 -18.22
CA ALA A 167 5.65 -36.23 -19.03
C ALA A 167 6.63 -35.49 -19.96
N CYS A 168 7.80 -36.11 -20.21
CA CYS A 168 8.83 -35.61 -21.11
C CYS A 168 8.65 -36.29 -22.48
N GLY A 169 8.27 -35.55 -23.52
CA GLY A 169 8.22 -36.08 -24.90
C GLY A 169 7.07 -35.54 -25.76
N GLU A 170 5.96 -35.13 -25.15
CA GLU A 170 4.82 -34.51 -25.82
C GLU A 170 4.63 -33.07 -25.36
N SER A 171 4.15 -32.18 -26.23
CA SER A 171 3.92 -30.78 -25.89
C SER A 171 2.76 -30.68 -24.90
N HIS A 172 3.05 -30.35 -23.65
CA HIS A 172 2.04 -30.21 -22.60
C HIS A 172 1.17 -28.97 -22.84
N GLU A 173 -0.16 -29.08 -22.71
CA GLU A 173 -1.12 -28.00 -23.01
C GLU A 173 -0.77 -26.65 -22.35
N VAL A 174 -0.25 -26.69 -21.12
CA VAL A 174 0.13 -25.50 -20.32
C VAL A 174 1.61 -25.11 -20.45
N PHE A 175 2.52 -26.07 -20.66
CA PHE A 175 3.96 -25.86 -20.52
C PHE A 175 4.73 -25.94 -21.85
N GLY A 176 4.08 -26.41 -22.92
CA GLY A 176 4.73 -26.72 -24.18
C GLY A 176 5.74 -27.85 -24.03
N ASP A 177 6.90 -27.71 -24.69
CA ASP A 177 8.04 -28.61 -24.55
C ASP A 177 8.71 -28.39 -23.18
N VAL A 178 8.38 -29.25 -22.22
CA VAL A 178 8.88 -29.19 -20.84
C VAL A 178 10.41 -29.37 -20.79
N LYS A 179 10.98 -30.14 -21.72
CA LYS A 179 12.44 -30.33 -21.77
C LYS A 179 13.11 -29.00 -22.09
N LYS A 180 12.70 -28.34 -23.18
CA LYS A 180 13.20 -27.01 -23.56
C LYS A 180 12.93 -25.96 -22.49
N LEU A 181 11.77 -25.99 -21.84
CA LEU A 181 11.43 -25.06 -20.77
C LEU A 181 12.45 -25.13 -19.61
N VAL A 182 12.78 -26.34 -19.14
CA VAL A 182 13.67 -26.52 -17.99
C VAL A 182 15.15 -26.35 -18.38
N THR A 183 15.60 -26.94 -19.48
CA THR A 183 17.02 -26.97 -19.86
C THR A 183 17.47 -25.75 -20.67
N GLU A 184 16.55 -25.04 -21.33
CA GLU A 184 16.88 -23.85 -22.12
C GLU A 184 16.27 -22.58 -21.53
N GLU A 185 14.94 -22.53 -21.32
CA GLU A 185 14.27 -21.29 -20.91
C GLU A 185 14.67 -20.86 -19.48
N PHE A 186 14.54 -21.73 -18.48
CA PHE A 186 14.93 -21.43 -17.10
C PHE A 186 16.44 -21.24 -16.92
N VAL A 187 17.24 -21.93 -17.73
CA VAL A 187 18.71 -21.76 -17.76
C VAL A 187 19.08 -20.41 -18.37
N ARG A 188 18.44 -20.02 -19.49
CA ARG A 188 18.64 -18.71 -20.12
C ARG A 188 18.18 -17.56 -19.22
N GLN A 189 17.12 -17.78 -18.45
CA GLN A 189 16.64 -16.84 -17.42
C GLN A 189 17.51 -16.84 -16.16
N LYS A 190 18.49 -17.76 -16.05
CA LYS A 190 19.42 -17.93 -14.92
C LYS A 190 18.75 -18.34 -13.60
N TYR A 191 17.56 -18.94 -13.67
CA TYR A 191 16.94 -19.59 -12.51
C TYR A 191 17.56 -20.96 -12.21
N LEU A 192 18.04 -21.65 -13.24
CA LEU A 192 18.72 -22.94 -13.12
C LEU A 192 20.09 -22.88 -13.79
N GLU A 193 21.02 -23.66 -13.28
CA GLU A 193 22.28 -23.96 -13.93
C GLU A 193 22.28 -25.43 -14.35
N TYR A 194 22.52 -25.65 -15.64
CA TYR A 194 22.56 -26.98 -16.26
C TYR A 194 24.00 -27.28 -16.64
N LEU A 195 24.63 -28.18 -15.90
CA LEU A 195 26.08 -28.43 -15.98
C LEU A 195 26.36 -29.89 -16.34
N PRO A 196 27.30 -30.17 -17.25
CA PRO A 196 27.78 -31.53 -17.49
C PRO A 196 28.52 -32.04 -16.24
N ILE A 197 28.36 -33.32 -15.94
CA ILE A 197 29.10 -34.01 -14.88
C ILE A 197 30.42 -34.50 -15.50
N PRO A 198 31.58 -34.00 -15.03
CA PRO A 198 32.87 -34.45 -15.56
C PRO A 198 33.03 -35.97 -15.44
N HIS A 199 33.65 -36.58 -16.45
CA HIS A 199 34.06 -38.00 -16.43
C HIS A 199 32.90 -39.01 -16.35
N THR A 200 31.78 -38.73 -17.02
CA THR A 200 30.65 -39.69 -17.19
C THR A 200 30.51 -40.09 -18.67
N ASP A 201 30.26 -41.37 -18.94
CA ASP A 201 29.96 -41.90 -20.28
C ASP A 201 28.72 -42.81 -20.21
N PRO A 202 27.58 -42.43 -20.83
CA PRO A 202 27.35 -41.20 -21.59
C PRO A 202 27.38 -39.94 -20.70
N THR A 203 27.63 -38.77 -21.30
CA THR A 203 27.69 -37.47 -20.59
C THR A 203 26.40 -37.23 -19.80
N GLU A 204 26.49 -37.27 -18.48
CA GLU A 204 25.39 -36.96 -17.59
C GLU A 204 25.36 -35.46 -17.26
N PHE A 205 24.17 -34.93 -16.94
CA PHE A 205 23.99 -33.54 -16.55
C PHE A 205 23.41 -33.43 -15.13
N LYS A 206 23.73 -32.33 -14.45
CA LYS A 206 23.15 -31.95 -13.15
C LYS A 206 22.53 -30.56 -13.21
N LEU A 207 21.47 -30.39 -12.42
CA LEU A 207 20.80 -29.12 -12.19
C LEU A 207 21.11 -28.60 -10.79
N GLN A 208 21.34 -27.30 -10.70
CA GLN A 208 21.45 -26.56 -9.43
C GLN A 208 20.77 -25.19 -9.56
N TRP A 209 20.60 -24.50 -8.43
CA TRP A 209 20.05 -23.15 -8.41
C TRP A 209 20.94 -22.18 -9.18
N GLY A 210 20.34 -21.36 -10.05
CA GLY A 210 21.05 -20.29 -10.75
C GLY A 210 21.04 -18.96 -9.98
N GLY A 211 21.96 -18.07 -10.35
CA GLY A 211 22.15 -16.77 -9.67
C GLY A 211 20.92 -15.85 -9.64
N ARG A 212 19.92 -16.04 -10.52
CA ARG A 212 18.66 -15.30 -10.45
C ARG A 212 17.74 -15.84 -9.36
N ALA A 213 17.70 -17.15 -9.17
CA ALA A 213 16.84 -17.79 -8.17
C ALA A 213 17.18 -17.28 -6.76
N THR A 214 18.47 -17.16 -6.44
CA THR A 214 18.95 -16.66 -5.13
C THR A 214 18.68 -15.19 -4.87
N LYS A 215 18.30 -14.41 -5.89
CA LYS A 215 17.95 -12.98 -5.77
C LYS A 215 16.45 -12.74 -5.73
N GLU A 216 15.66 -13.59 -6.37
CA GLU A 216 14.19 -13.46 -6.40
C GLU A 216 13.46 -14.33 -5.36
N THR A 217 14.12 -15.34 -4.81
CA THR A 217 13.60 -16.19 -3.73
C THR A 217 14.74 -16.60 -2.78
N SER A 218 14.41 -17.12 -1.60
CA SER A 218 15.39 -17.60 -0.61
C SER A 218 15.17 -19.08 -0.29
N LYS A 219 16.22 -19.79 0.14
CA LYS A 219 16.08 -21.18 0.62
C LYS A 219 15.11 -21.28 1.79
N ARG A 220 15.06 -20.25 2.65
CA ARG A 220 14.08 -20.11 3.73
C ARG A 220 12.64 -20.08 3.21
N HIS A 221 12.37 -19.30 2.16
CA HIS A 221 11.03 -19.22 1.55
C HIS A 221 10.63 -20.55 0.91
N ILE A 222 11.56 -21.22 0.22
CA ILE A 222 11.34 -22.54 -0.38
C ILE A 222 11.08 -23.60 0.70
N LEU A 223 11.82 -23.57 1.82
CA LEU A 223 11.58 -24.49 2.94
C LEU A 223 10.20 -24.30 3.55
N GLN A 224 9.75 -23.05 3.73
CA GLN A 224 8.40 -22.74 4.20
C GLN A 224 7.32 -23.23 3.22
N PHE A 225 7.57 -23.13 1.90
CA PHE A 225 6.67 -23.68 0.89
C PHE A 225 6.56 -25.21 0.98
N VAL A 226 7.68 -25.92 1.11
CA VAL A 226 7.70 -27.39 1.27
C VAL A 226 7.01 -27.81 2.57
N ALA A 227 7.27 -27.11 3.67
CA ALA A 227 6.62 -27.31 4.97
C ALA A 227 5.09 -27.20 4.88
N LYS A 228 4.57 -26.19 4.17
CA LYS A 228 3.13 -26.01 3.93
C LYS A 228 2.53 -27.15 3.10
N ILE A 229 3.21 -27.61 2.04
CA ILE A 229 2.71 -28.71 1.19
C ILE A 229 2.63 -30.02 1.97
N GLN A 230 3.62 -30.30 2.80
CA GLN A 230 3.69 -31.55 3.56
C GLN A 230 3.00 -31.46 4.93
N ASN A 231 2.45 -30.30 5.28
CA ASN A 231 1.86 -30.01 6.59
C ASN A 231 2.81 -30.37 7.76
N LYS A 232 4.08 -29.97 7.65
CA LYS A 232 5.14 -30.21 8.64
C LYS A 232 5.82 -28.89 9.02
N ASP A 233 6.45 -28.85 10.19
CA ASP A 233 7.29 -27.72 10.59
C ASP A 233 8.58 -27.66 9.74
N PRO A 234 9.02 -26.48 9.26
CA PRO A 234 10.32 -26.32 8.59
C PRO A 234 11.52 -26.92 9.34
N GLN A 235 11.49 -26.94 10.68
CA GLN A 235 12.54 -27.52 11.54
C GLN A 235 12.64 -29.04 11.44
N PHE A 236 11.62 -29.72 10.89
CA PHE A 236 11.64 -31.16 10.63
C PHE A 236 12.85 -31.57 9.76
N TRP A 237 13.28 -30.70 8.85
CA TRP A 237 14.48 -30.90 8.05
C TRP A 237 15.65 -30.08 8.61
N THR A 238 16.21 -30.54 9.73
CA THR A 238 17.22 -29.79 10.50
C THR A 238 18.43 -29.36 9.66
N SER A 239 18.90 -30.21 8.73
CA SER A 239 20.03 -29.86 7.84
C SER A 239 19.67 -28.71 6.89
N GLN A 240 18.51 -28.77 6.25
CA GLN A 240 18.03 -27.77 5.30
C GLN A 240 17.65 -26.47 6.03
N PHE A 241 17.05 -26.57 7.21
CA PHE A 241 16.73 -25.43 8.06
C PHE A 241 17.99 -24.67 8.47
N ASN A 242 18.99 -25.37 9.00
CA ASN A 242 20.26 -24.76 9.39
C ASN A 242 21.00 -24.14 8.20
N GLU A 243 20.93 -24.75 7.02
CA GLU A 243 21.51 -24.18 5.81
C GLU A 243 20.79 -22.90 5.37
N ALA A 244 19.46 -22.89 5.38
CA ALA A 244 18.65 -21.73 5.02
C ALA A 244 18.88 -20.55 5.98
N GLU A 245 19.00 -20.80 7.29
CA GLU A 245 19.29 -19.76 8.29
C GLU A 245 20.73 -19.24 8.17
N LYS A 246 21.72 -20.12 7.92
CA LYS A 246 23.11 -19.70 7.67
C LYS A 246 23.24 -18.85 6.40
N GLU A 247 22.48 -19.17 5.35
CA GLU A 247 22.44 -18.35 4.13
C GLU A 247 21.81 -16.98 4.39
N ALA A 248 20.69 -16.93 5.13
CA ALA A 248 20.05 -15.67 5.52
C ALA A 248 21.01 -14.78 6.34
N ALA A 249 21.67 -15.34 7.35
CA ALA A 249 22.63 -14.63 8.19
C ALA A 249 23.86 -14.13 7.40
N ARG A 250 24.34 -14.87 6.40
CA ARG A 250 25.44 -14.43 5.51
C ARG A 250 25.03 -13.26 4.61
N ILE A 251 23.78 -13.21 4.17
CA ILE A 251 23.26 -12.12 3.36
C ILE A 251 23.09 -10.84 4.21
N GLU A 252 22.74 -11.00 5.49
CA GLU A 252 22.59 -9.90 6.45
C GLU A 252 23.93 -9.40 7.03
N GLY A 253 24.97 -10.25 7.09
CA GLY A 253 26.24 -9.96 7.78
C GLY A 253 27.39 -9.37 6.96
N VAL A 254 27.18 -8.78 5.78
CA VAL A 254 28.27 -8.16 4.99
C VAL A 254 28.53 -6.71 5.44
N PRO A 255 29.71 -6.38 6.01
CA PRO A 255 30.02 -5.03 6.43
C PRO A 255 30.38 -4.17 5.22
N GLY A 256 29.71 -3.02 5.06
CA GLY A 256 29.99 -2.04 4.00
C GLY A 256 28.80 -1.63 3.13
N ARG A 257 27.60 -2.17 3.38
CA ARG A 257 26.35 -1.60 2.87
C ARG A 257 25.64 -0.98 4.08
N PRO A 258 25.28 0.32 4.07
CA PRO A 258 24.39 0.83 5.10
C PRO A 258 23.13 -0.04 5.08
N PRO A 259 22.59 -0.45 6.23
CA PRO A 259 21.34 -1.19 6.27
C PRO A 259 20.35 -0.41 5.41
N ALA A 260 19.78 -1.05 4.39
CA ALA A 260 18.57 -0.53 3.79
C ALA A 260 17.58 -0.46 4.95
N PHE A 261 17.34 0.77 5.39
CA PHE A 261 16.60 1.13 6.58
C PHE A 261 15.50 0.11 6.85
N LEU A 262 15.74 -0.75 7.85
CA LEU A 262 14.66 -1.10 8.77
C LEU A 262 14.31 0.23 9.40
N HIS A 263 13.37 0.94 8.76
CA HIS A 263 12.80 2.14 9.32
C HIS A 263 12.20 1.73 10.67
N PRO A 264 12.43 2.47 11.76
CA PRO A 264 11.87 2.17 13.09
C PRO A 264 10.35 2.37 13.15
N SER A 265 9.63 2.27 12.04
CA SER A 265 8.25 2.72 11.91
C SER A 265 7.20 1.67 12.29
N THR A 266 7.61 0.41 12.48
CA THR A 266 6.73 -0.65 13.01
C THR A 266 6.74 -0.72 14.54
N VAL A 267 7.62 0.06 15.20
CA VAL A 267 7.63 0.29 16.65
C VAL A 267 7.03 1.67 17.00
N MET A 268 7.04 2.63 16.08
CA MET A 268 6.61 4.02 16.30
C MET A 268 5.11 4.23 16.52
N ALA A 269 4.23 3.31 16.08
CA ALA A 269 2.78 3.45 16.35
C ALA A 269 2.46 3.35 17.85
N GLN A 270 3.35 2.73 18.63
CA GLN A 270 3.26 2.63 20.09
C GLN A 270 4.07 3.73 20.81
N GLU A 271 4.89 4.52 20.11
CA GLU A 271 5.76 5.55 20.70
C GLU A 271 5.10 6.94 20.82
N ARG A 272 4.04 7.25 20.06
CA ARG A 272 3.34 8.56 20.12
C ARG A 272 1.95 8.54 20.77
N GLY A 273 1.49 7.39 21.23
CA GLY A 273 0.31 7.26 22.10
C GLY A 273 -1.04 7.66 21.49
N VAL A 274 -1.23 7.59 20.16
CA VAL A 274 -2.54 7.86 19.54
C VAL A 274 -3.40 6.59 19.52
N ASN A 275 -4.55 6.64 20.18
CA ASN A 275 -5.50 5.52 20.29
C ASN A 275 -6.54 5.52 19.15
N SER A 276 -7.10 6.69 18.82
CA SER A 276 -8.00 6.82 17.67
C SER A 276 -8.03 8.23 17.09
N LEU A 277 -8.32 8.31 15.79
CA LEU A 277 -8.49 9.54 15.04
C LEU A 277 -9.90 9.62 14.48
N ARG A 278 -10.39 10.85 14.28
CA ARG A 278 -11.69 11.07 13.67
C ARG A 278 -11.90 12.48 13.14
N PHE A 279 -12.37 12.60 11.91
CA PHE A 279 -12.92 13.85 11.39
C PHE A 279 -14.28 14.15 12.00
N ASN A 280 -14.57 15.42 12.24
CA ASN A 280 -15.94 15.84 12.50
C ASN A 280 -16.82 15.63 11.25
N GLN A 281 -18.14 15.71 11.44
CA GLN A 281 -19.18 15.37 10.45
C GLN A 281 -19.02 16.11 9.11
N ASP A 282 -18.41 17.29 9.15
CA ASP A 282 -18.25 18.16 8.00
C ASP A 282 -16.79 18.18 7.48
N GLN A 283 -15.91 17.37 8.05
CA GLN A 283 -14.49 17.19 7.66
C GLN A 283 -13.63 18.47 7.81
N SER A 284 -14.10 19.44 8.58
CA SER A 284 -13.41 20.72 8.77
C SER A 284 -12.48 20.73 10.00
N CYS A 285 -12.69 19.80 10.93
CA CYS A 285 -11.84 19.56 12.09
C CYS A 285 -11.60 18.05 12.25
N PHE A 286 -10.59 17.68 13.02
CA PHE A 286 -10.42 16.32 13.49
C PHE A 286 -10.03 16.30 14.95
N CYS A 287 -10.32 15.18 15.61
CA CYS A 287 -9.99 14.92 16.99
C CYS A 287 -9.09 13.68 17.07
N CYS A 288 -8.20 13.72 18.07
CA CYS A 288 -7.20 12.71 18.35
C CYS A 288 -7.39 12.26 19.80
N ALA A 289 -7.82 11.02 20.01
CA ALA A 289 -7.82 10.39 21.32
C ALA A 289 -6.47 9.72 21.55
N MET A 290 -5.85 10.01 22.69
CA MET A 290 -4.47 9.68 22.99
C MET A 290 -4.33 9.07 24.39
N GLU A 291 -3.18 8.47 24.65
CA GLU A 291 -2.74 8.07 25.98
C GLU A 291 -2.56 9.28 26.90
N SER A 292 -2.24 10.45 26.35
CA SER A 292 -2.06 11.70 27.08
C SER A 292 -3.32 12.57 27.18
N GLY A 293 -4.47 12.09 26.70
CA GLY A 293 -5.73 12.85 26.70
C GLY A 293 -6.36 13.00 25.31
N VAL A 294 -6.83 14.20 24.97
CA VAL A 294 -7.50 14.49 23.69
C VAL A 294 -6.93 15.75 23.06
N ARG A 295 -6.70 15.75 21.76
CA ARG A 295 -6.36 16.96 21.00
C ARG A 295 -7.33 17.21 19.85
N ILE A 296 -7.65 18.47 19.59
CA ILE A 296 -8.60 18.89 18.56
C ILE A 296 -7.91 19.83 17.59
N TYR A 297 -8.03 19.56 16.31
CA TYR A 297 -7.34 20.30 15.26
C TYR A 297 -8.32 20.84 14.22
N ASN A 298 -8.09 22.06 13.78
CA ASN A 298 -8.62 22.58 12.53
C ASN A 298 -7.85 21.97 11.35
N VAL A 299 -8.53 21.60 10.26
CA VAL A 299 -7.89 20.92 9.11
C VAL A 299 -7.23 21.91 8.15
N GLU A 300 -7.89 23.03 7.85
CA GLU A 300 -7.38 24.07 6.94
C GLU A 300 -7.66 25.47 7.50
N PRO A 301 -6.63 26.26 7.88
CA PRO A 301 -5.22 25.83 8.05
C PRO A 301 -5.08 24.78 9.16
N LEU A 302 -4.07 23.90 9.06
CA LEU A 302 -3.78 22.95 10.13
C LEU A 302 -3.37 23.71 11.40
N MET A 303 -4.14 23.56 12.48
CA MET A 303 -3.90 24.29 13.73
C MET A 303 -4.58 23.57 14.90
N GLU A 304 -3.90 23.46 16.04
CA GLU A 304 -4.54 22.97 17.25
C GLU A 304 -5.56 24.00 17.76
N LYS A 305 -6.78 23.54 18.04
CA LYS A 305 -7.89 24.35 18.56
C LYS A 305 -8.02 24.28 20.07
N GLY A 306 -7.56 23.18 20.65
CA GLY A 306 -7.62 22.91 22.08
C GLY A 306 -7.32 21.45 22.36
N HIS A 307 -7.04 21.15 23.62
CA HIS A 307 -6.78 19.81 24.12
C HIS A 307 -7.39 19.62 25.50
N LEU A 308 -7.57 18.37 25.88
CA LEU A 308 -7.90 17.93 27.23
C LEU A 308 -6.74 17.07 27.73
N ASP A 309 -6.11 17.48 28.81
CA ASP A 309 -4.91 16.81 29.32
C ASP A 309 -5.22 15.51 30.06
N HIS A 310 -4.19 14.69 30.23
CA HIS A 310 -4.25 13.44 30.97
C HIS A 310 -4.78 13.62 32.42
N GLU A 311 -4.50 14.75 33.07
CA GLU A 311 -5.06 15.03 34.42
C GLU A 311 -6.57 15.21 34.39
N GLN A 312 -7.10 15.82 33.32
CA GLN A 312 -8.53 16.07 33.16
C GLN A 312 -9.27 14.78 32.81
N VAL A 313 -8.77 14.01 31.82
CA VAL A 313 -9.52 12.89 31.22
C VAL A 313 -8.82 11.53 31.22
N GLY A 314 -7.57 11.43 31.65
CA GLY A 314 -6.75 10.22 31.57
C GLY A 314 -6.47 9.83 30.11
N SER A 315 -6.12 8.55 29.88
CA SER A 315 -6.08 8.04 28.51
C SER A 315 -7.49 7.87 27.94
N VAL A 316 -7.65 8.26 26.68
CA VAL A 316 -8.94 8.24 25.98
C VAL A 316 -8.88 7.25 24.83
N GLY A 317 -9.87 6.37 24.72
CA GLY A 317 -9.98 5.40 23.65
C GLY A 317 -10.66 5.98 22.41
N HIS A 318 -11.79 6.67 22.62
CA HIS A 318 -12.58 7.28 21.54
C HIS A 318 -13.04 8.69 21.90
N VAL A 319 -13.01 9.56 20.89
CA VAL A 319 -13.57 10.91 20.94
C VAL A 319 -14.40 11.17 19.69
N GLU A 320 -15.57 11.80 19.86
CA GLU A 320 -16.44 12.25 18.78
C GLU A 320 -16.81 13.72 19.02
N MET A 321 -16.59 14.56 18.01
CA MET A 321 -17.03 15.96 18.01
C MET A 321 -18.48 16.06 17.54
N LEU A 322 -19.22 17.05 18.03
CA LEU A 322 -20.48 17.47 17.40
C LEU A 322 -20.23 18.70 16.51
N HIS A 323 -19.97 18.46 15.23
CA HIS A 323 -19.63 19.48 14.24
C HIS A 323 -18.47 20.38 14.74
N ARG A 324 -18.72 21.68 14.90
CA ARG A 324 -17.81 22.67 15.48
C ARG A 324 -18.37 23.26 16.77
N SER A 325 -19.20 22.50 17.49
CA SER A 325 -19.67 22.92 18.82
C SER A 325 -18.62 22.61 19.89
N ASN A 326 -18.91 23.08 21.09
CA ASN A 326 -18.22 22.84 22.35
C ASN A 326 -18.47 21.44 22.95
N LEU A 327 -19.34 20.63 22.33
CA LEU A 327 -19.70 19.31 22.86
C LEU A 327 -18.82 18.20 22.27
N LEU A 328 -18.23 17.41 23.16
CA LEU A 328 -17.42 16.23 22.83
C LEU A 328 -17.98 15.01 23.54
N ALA A 329 -18.07 13.88 22.86
CA ALA A 329 -18.33 12.59 23.49
C ALA A 329 -17.00 11.84 23.66
N LEU A 330 -16.70 11.46 24.90
CA LEU A 330 -15.47 10.78 25.31
C LEU A 330 -15.79 9.37 25.80
N VAL A 331 -14.94 8.41 25.44
CA VAL A 331 -14.98 7.03 25.99
C VAL A 331 -13.58 6.70 26.47
N GLY A 332 -13.48 6.27 27.73
CA GLY A 332 -12.22 5.85 28.32
C GLY A 332 -11.61 4.66 27.58
N GLY A 333 -10.30 4.58 27.53
CA GLY A 333 -9.57 3.49 26.88
C GLY A 333 -8.07 3.78 26.84
N GLY A 334 -7.28 2.90 26.24
CA GLY A 334 -5.82 3.00 26.31
C GLY A 334 -5.25 2.36 27.58
N SER A 335 -4.04 2.77 27.95
CA SER A 335 -3.23 2.12 28.98
C SER A 335 -3.55 2.61 30.40
N ASN A 336 -4.00 3.86 30.57
CA ASN A 336 -4.27 4.46 31.87
C ASN A 336 -5.56 5.32 31.88
N PRO A 337 -6.74 4.72 31.67
CA PRO A 337 -7.96 5.48 31.52
C PRO A 337 -8.50 5.96 32.88
N LYS A 338 -8.85 7.24 32.97
CA LYS A 338 -9.51 7.81 34.17
C LYS A 338 -10.98 7.40 34.26
N PHE A 339 -11.59 7.12 33.12
CA PHE A 339 -13.00 6.77 32.98
C PHE A 339 -13.15 5.38 32.34
N SER A 340 -14.27 4.69 32.60
CA SER A 340 -14.47 3.34 32.06
C SER A 340 -14.76 3.36 30.55
N ASP A 341 -14.33 2.32 29.84
CA ASP A 341 -14.67 2.04 28.44
C ASP A 341 -16.14 1.64 28.20
N ILE A 342 -16.92 1.45 29.26
CA ILE A 342 -18.37 1.19 29.20
C ILE A 342 -19.21 2.45 29.38
N SER A 343 -18.59 3.61 29.65
CA SER A 343 -19.26 4.90 29.85
C SER A 343 -18.93 5.86 28.70
N VAL A 344 -19.96 6.53 28.19
CA VAL A 344 -19.81 7.69 27.28
C VAL A 344 -20.04 8.97 28.07
N LEU A 345 -19.03 9.82 28.10
CA LEU A 345 -19.03 11.09 28.82
C LEU A 345 -19.22 12.24 27.84
N ILE A 346 -20.15 13.15 28.13
CA ILE A 346 -20.38 14.35 27.32
C ILE A 346 -19.72 15.52 28.00
N TRP A 347 -18.65 16.00 27.38
CA TRP A 347 -17.89 17.15 27.81
C TRP A 347 -18.40 18.41 27.10
N ASP A 348 -18.58 19.49 27.86
CA ASP A 348 -18.91 20.81 27.35
C ASP A 348 -17.77 21.77 27.67
N ASP A 349 -16.98 22.06 26.64
CA ASP A 349 -15.79 22.92 26.77
C ASP A 349 -16.14 24.39 27.07
N ALA A 350 -17.37 24.84 26.77
CA ALA A 350 -17.79 26.22 26.99
C ALA A 350 -18.24 26.50 28.44
N ARG A 351 -18.52 25.47 29.25
CA ARG A 351 -18.92 25.66 30.66
C ARG A 351 -17.83 26.32 31.48
N GLU A 352 -18.17 27.25 32.37
CA GLU A 352 -17.19 27.82 33.29
C GLU A 352 -16.89 26.86 34.45
N GLY A 353 -15.64 26.89 34.96
CA GLY A 353 -15.21 26.05 36.08
C GLY A 353 -14.58 24.71 35.69
N THR A 354 -14.30 23.87 36.69
CA THR A 354 -13.64 22.57 36.52
C THR A 354 -14.59 21.43 36.18
N ASP A 355 -15.89 21.60 36.44
CA ASP A 355 -16.92 20.60 36.15
C ASP A 355 -17.53 20.81 34.75
N LYS A 356 -16.79 20.35 33.76
CA LYS A 356 -17.16 20.41 32.34
C LYS A 356 -17.98 19.20 31.87
N LEU A 357 -18.14 18.19 32.73
CA LEU A 357 -18.88 16.96 32.42
C LEU A 357 -20.39 17.22 32.56
N VAL A 358 -21.15 17.00 31.49
CA VAL A 358 -22.58 17.35 31.45
C VAL A 358 -23.50 16.14 31.54
N LEU A 359 -23.11 15.04 30.89
CA LEU A 359 -23.91 13.81 30.82
C LEU A 359 -22.98 12.60 30.85
N GLU A 360 -23.49 11.50 31.40
CA GLU A 360 -22.86 10.18 31.34
C GLU A 360 -23.89 9.14 30.87
N PHE A 361 -23.51 8.31 29.90
CA PHE A 361 -24.25 7.14 29.48
C PHE A 361 -23.46 5.88 29.84
N THR A 362 -23.97 5.07 30.77
CA THR A 362 -23.28 3.85 31.22
C THR A 362 -23.92 2.59 30.65
N PHE A 363 -23.10 1.65 30.19
CA PHE A 363 -23.53 0.39 29.60
C PHE A 363 -22.94 -0.81 30.33
N THR A 364 -23.42 -2.02 30.01
CA THR A 364 -22.93 -3.28 30.60
C THR A 364 -21.78 -3.92 29.81
N LYS A 365 -21.41 -3.33 28.66
CA LYS A 365 -20.36 -3.80 27.75
C LYS A 365 -19.59 -2.59 27.19
N PRO A 366 -18.34 -2.81 26.74
CA PRO A 366 -17.53 -1.74 26.16
C PRO A 366 -18.19 -1.05 24.97
N VAL A 367 -18.08 0.26 24.96
CA VAL A 367 -18.52 1.12 23.86
C VAL A 367 -17.42 1.15 22.80
N LEU A 368 -17.76 0.73 21.59
CA LEU A 368 -16.81 0.63 20.47
C LEU A 368 -16.83 1.85 19.56
N ALA A 369 -17.94 2.59 19.54
CA ALA A 369 -18.06 3.80 18.76
C ALA A 369 -19.23 4.67 19.25
N VAL A 370 -19.07 5.98 19.06
CA VAL A 370 -20.12 6.97 19.24
C VAL A 370 -20.32 7.71 17.91
N ARG A 371 -21.55 8.09 17.56
CA ARG A 371 -21.84 9.06 16.50
C ARG A 371 -22.80 10.10 17.02
N MET A 372 -22.60 11.34 16.62
CA MET A 372 -23.43 12.45 17.06
C MET A 372 -24.01 13.21 15.87
N ARG A 373 -25.23 13.69 16.05
CA ARG A 373 -25.86 14.76 15.27
C ARG A 373 -26.52 15.73 16.24
N HIS A 374 -27.02 16.85 15.74
CA HIS A 374 -27.57 17.91 16.59
C HIS A 374 -28.68 17.45 17.54
N ASP A 375 -29.50 16.48 17.13
CA ASP A 375 -30.69 16.01 17.87
C ASP A 375 -30.59 14.57 18.42
N LYS A 376 -29.50 13.84 18.13
CA LYS A 376 -29.34 12.43 18.52
C LYS A 376 -27.89 12.04 18.78
N ILE A 377 -27.72 11.10 19.70
CA ILE A 377 -26.46 10.40 19.94
C ILE A 377 -26.67 8.89 19.74
N VAL A 378 -25.75 8.27 19.00
CA VAL A 378 -25.76 6.85 18.68
C VAL A 378 -24.56 6.20 19.35
N ILE A 379 -24.81 5.15 20.12
CA ILE A 379 -23.79 4.44 20.91
C ILE A 379 -23.76 2.99 20.45
N VAL A 380 -22.57 2.54 20.03
CA VAL A 380 -22.36 1.24 19.41
C VAL A 380 -21.57 0.33 20.32
N LEU A 381 -22.16 -0.81 20.67
CA LEU A 381 -21.52 -1.93 21.31
C LEU A 381 -21.23 -3.02 20.27
N ARG A 382 -20.58 -4.10 20.69
CA ARG A 382 -20.20 -5.21 19.80
C ARG A 382 -21.38 -5.88 19.07
N SER A 383 -22.56 -5.92 19.66
CA SER A 383 -23.74 -6.58 19.06
C SER A 383 -25.03 -5.78 19.18
N ARG A 384 -24.95 -4.52 19.64
CA ARG A 384 -26.11 -3.66 19.88
C ARG A 384 -25.78 -2.21 19.57
N ILE A 385 -26.78 -1.48 19.08
CA ILE A 385 -26.72 -0.04 18.84
C ILE A 385 -27.88 0.61 19.59
N TYR A 386 -27.56 1.64 20.38
CA TYR A 386 -28.55 2.46 21.06
C TYR A 386 -28.60 3.84 20.42
N VAL A 387 -29.80 4.40 20.29
CA VAL A 387 -30.02 5.77 19.81
C VAL A 387 -30.77 6.53 20.89
N TYR A 388 -30.22 7.67 21.31
CA TYR A 388 -30.84 8.56 22.29
C TYR A 388 -31.17 9.91 21.67
N SER A 389 -32.17 10.61 22.20
CA SER A 389 -32.30 12.06 21.98
C SER A 389 -31.10 12.77 22.60
N PHE A 390 -30.72 13.90 22.01
CA PHE A 390 -29.57 14.70 22.44
C PHE A 390 -29.77 16.15 21.99
N PRO A 391 -29.23 17.18 22.67
CA PRO A 391 -28.51 17.16 23.94
C PRO A 391 -29.43 17.25 25.18
N GLU A 392 -30.60 17.86 25.07
CA GLU A 392 -31.46 18.14 26.22
C GLU A 392 -32.28 16.90 26.63
N ASN A 393 -32.20 16.55 27.92
CA ASN A 393 -32.88 15.39 28.54
C ASN A 393 -32.81 14.10 27.68
N PRO A 394 -31.61 13.52 27.50
CA PRO A 394 -31.44 12.33 26.68
C PRO A 394 -32.33 11.17 27.11
N CYS A 395 -33.16 10.67 26.19
CA CYS A 395 -33.99 9.49 26.39
C CYS A 395 -33.72 8.46 25.28
N LYS A 396 -33.82 7.17 25.60
CA LYS A 396 -33.58 6.11 24.61
C LYS A 396 -34.73 6.11 23.60
N LEU A 397 -34.41 6.34 22.34
CA LEU A 397 -35.35 6.36 21.22
C LEU A 397 -35.44 4.99 20.54
N PHE A 398 -34.29 4.39 20.24
CA PHE A 398 -34.21 3.12 19.52
C PHE A 398 -33.11 2.21 20.07
N GLU A 399 -33.30 0.91 19.86
CA GLU A 399 -32.32 -0.14 20.14
C GLU A 399 -32.34 -1.13 18.97
N PHE A 400 -31.16 -1.44 18.43
CA PHE A 400 -30.99 -2.36 17.31
C PHE A 400 -29.98 -3.44 17.69
N ASP A 401 -30.33 -4.70 17.42
CA ASP A 401 -29.37 -5.80 17.48
C ASP A 401 -28.58 -5.86 16.17
N THR A 402 -27.29 -6.14 16.26
CA THR A 402 -26.41 -6.30 15.09
C THR A 402 -25.79 -7.69 15.07
N ARG A 403 -25.20 -8.05 13.92
CA ARG A 403 -24.18 -9.11 13.90
C ARG A 403 -22.97 -8.66 14.74
N ASP A 404 -22.04 -9.57 15.00
CA ASP A 404 -20.73 -9.24 15.55
C ASP A 404 -20.10 -8.05 14.81
N ASN A 405 -19.98 -6.92 15.52
CA ASN A 405 -19.51 -5.63 15.05
C ASN A 405 -18.29 -5.18 15.89
N PRO A 406 -17.15 -5.89 15.79
CA PRO A 406 -16.00 -5.67 16.67
C PRO A 406 -15.29 -4.33 16.46
N ARG A 407 -15.58 -3.60 15.36
CA ARG A 407 -15.03 -2.27 15.07
C ARG A 407 -16.03 -1.13 15.32
N GLY A 408 -17.21 -1.42 15.88
CA GLY A 408 -18.24 -0.41 16.08
C GLY A 408 -18.66 0.30 14.79
N LEU A 409 -18.73 -0.43 13.67
CA LEU A 409 -19.10 0.14 12.37
C LEU A 409 -20.54 0.67 12.42
N CYS A 410 -20.66 1.96 12.23
CA CYS A 410 -21.90 2.65 11.92
C CYS A 410 -21.56 3.98 11.25
N ASP A 411 -22.53 4.54 10.54
CA ASP A 411 -22.45 5.92 10.09
C ASP A 411 -23.81 6.60 10.17
N LEU A 412 -23.79 7.90 10.45
CA LEU A 412 -24.97 8.71 10.70
C LEU A 412 -25.00 9.89 9.74
N CYS A 413 -26.08 10.03 8.98
CA CYS A 413 -26.22 11.11 8.03
C CYS A 413 -26.21 12.47 8.76
N PRO A 414 -25.34 13.41 8.36
CA PRO A 414 -25.31 14.75 8.96
C PRO A 414 -26.44 15.65 8.46
N SER A 415 -27.18 15.26 7.43
CA SER A 415 -28.29 16.05 6.89
C SER A 415 -29.43 16.22 7.91
N VAL A 416 -30.03 17.42 7.87
CA VAL A 416 -31.27 17.73 8.61
C VAL A 416 -32.48 17.09 7.91
N GLU A 417 -32.45 17.00 6.57
CA GLU A 417 -33.56 16.48 5.77
C GLU A 417 -33.70 14.95 5.86
N LYS A 418 -32.57 14.24 5.92
CA LYS A 418 -32.54 12.76 6.02
C LYS A 418 -31.81 12.34 7.29
N GLN A 419 -32.55 11.75 8.23
CA GLN A 419 -31.99 11.24 9.48
C GLN A 419 -31.61 9.77 9.37
N LEU A 420 -30.76 9.42 8.42
CA LEU A 420 -30.45 8.04 8.12
C LEU A 420 -29.28 7.51 8.96
N LEU A 421 -29.46 6.37 9.61
CA LEU A 421 -28.42 5.59 10.28
C LEU A 421 -28.14 4.32 9.48
N VAL A 422 -26.87 4.01 9.25
CA VAL A 422 -26.44 2.76 8.62
C VAL A 422 -25.49 1.97 9.51
N PHE A 423 -25.63 0.65 9.53
CA PHE A 423 -24.75 -0.27 10.26
C PHE A 423 -24.76 -1.67 9.63
N PRO A 424 -23.82 -2.57 10.00
CA PRO A 424 -23.85 -3.95 9.54
C PRO A 424 -25.11 -4.70 9.98
N GLY A 425 -25.82 -5.32 9.03
CA GLY A 425 -27.01 -6.11 9.31
C GLY A 425 -26.71 -7.52 9.84
N HIS A 426 -27.75 -8.27 10.19
CA HIS A 426 -27.59 -9.64 10.72
C HIS A 426 -26.95 -10.62 9.73
N LYS A 427 -27.24 -10.49 8.43
CA LYS A 427 -26.67 -11.35 7.38
C LYS A 427 -25.24 -10.88 7.08
N CYS A 428 -24.32 -11.85 6.89
CA CYS A 428 -22.93 -11.55 6.53
C CYS A 428 -22.89 -10.66 5.28
N GLY A 429 -22.12 -9.56 5.35
CA GLY A 429 -21.98 -8.61 4.26
C GLY A 429 -23.22 -7.74 3.95
N SER A 430 -24.28 -7.83 4.76
CA SER A 430 -25.46 -6.96 4.62
C SER A 430 -25.32 -5.66 5.42
N LEU A 431 -26.02 -4.62 4.98
CA LEU A 431 -26.18 -3.34 5.66
C LEU A 431 -27.64 -3.20 6.08
N GLN A 432 -27.88 -2.67 7.28
CA GLN A 432 -29.19 -2.18 7.71
C GLN A 432 -29.18 -0.66 7.74
N LEU A 433 -30.24 -0.06 7.21
CA LEU A 433 -30.46 1.38 7.18
C LEU A 433 -31.79 1.70 7.84
N VAL A 434 -31.79 2.74 8.67
CA VAL A 434 -32.95 3.16 9.46
C VAL A 434 -33.14 4.66 9.35
N ASP A 435 -34.37 5.08 9.05
CA ASP A 435 -34.77 6.49 9.14
C ASP A 435 -35.17 6.82 10.59
N LEU A 436 -34.41 7.71 11.21
CA LEU A 436 -34.58 8.12 12.60
C LEU A 436 -35.50 9.34 12.77
N SER A 437 -36.12 9.84 11.70
CA SER A 437 -37.00 11.02 11.75
C SER A 437 -38.27 10.78 12.58
N SER A 438 -38.85 9.57 12.52
CA SER A 438 -40.09 9.24 13.24
C SER A 438 -39.81 8.65 14.61
N THR A 439 -39.77 9.49 15.64
CA THR A 439 -39.53 9.08 17.03
C THR A 439 -40.79 8.85 17.85
N LYS A 440 -41.99 8.95 17.24
CA LYS A 440 -43.26 8.81 17.96
C LYS A 440 -43.46 7.36 18.44
N PRO A 441 -43.85 7.14 19.70
CA PRO A 441 -44.24 5.81 20.18
C PRO A 441 -45.37 5.24 19.29
N GLY A 442 -45.18 4.03 18.75
CA GLY A 442 -46.15 3.35 17.89
C GLY A 442 -45.95 3.53 16.38
N THR A 443 -45.06 4.42 15.93
CA THR A 443 -44.61 4.44 14.53
C THR A 443 -43.35 3.59 14.37
N SER A 444 -43.38 2.59 13.47
CA SER A 444 -42.24 1.69 13.24
C SER A 444 -41.30 2.26 12.18
N SER A 445 -40.11 2.75 12.58
CA SER A 445 -38.97 2.96 11.69
C SER A 445 -38.24 1.63 11.45
N ALA A 446 -38.89 0.70 10.73
CA ALA A 446 -38.30 -0.61 10.49
C ALA A 446 -37.02 -0.49 9.64
N PRO A 447 -35.89 -1.09 10.04
CA PRO A 447 -34.70 -1.13 9.22
C PRO A 447 -34.95 -1.81 7.88
N PHE A 448 -34.44 -1.24 6.80
CA PHE A 448 -34.36 -1.94 5.52
C PHE A 448 -32.94 -2.47 5.29
N THR A 449 -32.83 -3.57 4.56
CA THR A 449 -31.57 -4.31 4.38
C THR A 449 -31.07 -4.22 2.94
N ILE A 450 -29.77 -3.98 2.76
CA ILE A 450 -29.05 -4.07 1.49
C ILE A 450 -28.03 -5.21 1.58
N ASN A 451 -28.10 -6.19 0.67
CA ASN A 451 -27.11 -7.27 0.58
C ASN A 451 -25.88 -6.79 -0.20
N ALA A 452 -24.99 -6.06 0.49
CA ALA A 452 -23.91 -5.34 -0.17
C ALA A 452 -22.72 -6.23 -0.58
N HIS A 453 -22.37 -7.23 0.23
CA HIS A 453 -21.17 -8.05 0.05
C HIS A 453 -21.40 -9.52 0.43
N GLN A 454 -20.51 -10.41 -0.02
CA GLN A 454 -20.52 -11.84 0.34
C GLN A 454 -19.71 -12.14 1.62
N SER A 455 -18.87 -11.20 2.04
CA SER A 455 -18.06 -11.28 3.27
C SER A 455 -18.36 -10.09 4.16
N ASP A 456 -17.96 -10.16 5.43
CA ASP A 456 -18.23 -9.11 6.42
C ASP A 456 -17.89 -7.71 5.91
N VAL A 457 -18.75 -6.75 6.27
CA VAL A 457 -18.53 -5.33 6.01
C VAL A 457 -17.35 -4.86 6.87
N ALA A 458 -16.41 -4.14 6.26
CA ALA A 458 -15.23 -3.61 6.93
C ALA A 458 -15.27 -2.07 7.04
N CYS A 459 -15.99 -1.39 6.15
CA CYS A 459 -16.14 0.05 6.16
C CYS A 459 -17.50 0.43 5.55
N VAL A 460 -18.13 1.49 6.07
CA VAL A 460 -19.41 2.04 5.60
C VAL A 460 -19.38 3.55 5.75
N ALA A 461 -19.98 4.26 4.80
CA ALA A 461 -20.14 5.71 4.85
C ALA A 461 -21.40 6.15 4.09
N LEU A 462 -22.11 7.14 4.60
CA LEU A 462 -23.17 7.87 3.93
C LEU A 462 -22.62 9.13 3.28
N ASN A 463 -23.17 9.53 2.15
CA ASN A 463 -22.89 10.85 1.61
C ASN A 463 -23.62 11.94 2.45
N PRO A 464 -23.18 13.21 2.40
CA PRO A 464 -23.78 14.26 3.23
C PRO A 464 -25.30 14.42 3.06
N PRO A 465 -25.88 14.32 1.85
CA PRO A 465 -27.34 14.32 1.67
C PRO A 465 -28.07 13.04 2.13
N GLY A 466 -27.36 11.95 2.42
CA GLY A 466 -27.95 10.66 2.82
C GLY A 466 -28.66 9.91 1.68
N THR A 467 -28.39 10.25 0.43
CA THR A 467 -28.96 9.60 -0.76
C THR A 467 -28.18 8.38 -1.22
N VAL A 468 -26.90 8.27 -0.84
CA VAL A 468 -26.00 7.21 -1.27
C VAL A 468 -25.25 6.64 -0.07
N VAL A 469 -25.17 5.32 0.00
CA VAL A 469 -24.33 4.59 0.95
C VAL A 469 -23.19 3.90 0.21
N ALA A 470 -21.95 4.15 0.64
CA ALA A 470 -20.77 3.42 0.22
C ALA A 470 -20.42 2.34 1.26
N SER A 471 -19.99 1.18 0.78
CA SER A 471 -19.51 0.11 1.66
C SER A 471 -18.40 -0.72 1.02
N ALA A 472 -17.50 -1.21 1.86
CA ALA A 472 -16.47 -2.17 1.49
C ALA A 472 -16.50 -3.36 2.44
N SER A 473 -16.16 -4.53 1.92
CA SER A 473 -16.03 -5.75 2.71
C SER A 473 -14.60 -5.96 3.22
N ARG A 474 -14.38 -6.96 4.08
CA ARG A 474 -13.05 -7.42 4.50
C ARG A 474 -12.11 -7.79 3.35
N LYS A 475 -12.63 -8.11 2.15
CA LYS A 475 -11.78 -8.29 0.97
C LYS A 475 -11.19 -6.96 0.48
N GLY A 476 -11.92 -5.85 0.62
CA GLY A 476 -11.49 -4.48 0.28
C GLY A 476 -10.99 -4.23 -1.14
N THR A 477 -11.17 -5.17 -2.06
CA THR A 477 -10.87 -4.97 -3.49
C THR A 477 -11.89 -4.04 -4.17
N LEU A 478 -13.12 -4.02 -3.65
CA LEU A 478 -14.26 -3.32 -4.22
C LEU A 478 -14.96 -2.46 -3.16
N ILE A 479 -15.32 -1.25 -3.56
CA ILE A 479 -16.21 -0.35 -2.84
C ILE A 479 -17.51 -0.29 -3.65
N ARG A 480 -18.65 -0.55 -3.01
CA ARG A 480 -19.96 -0.53 -3.66
C ARG A 480 -20.81 0.60 -3.13
N LEU A 481 -21.44 1.32 -4.05
CA LEU A 481 -22.35 2.41 -3.74
C LEU A 481 -23.78 1.96 -4.06
N PHE A 482 -24.70 2.28 -3.16
CA PHE A 482 -26.11 1.95 -3.29
C PHE A 482 -26.95 3.20 -3.06
N ASP A 483 -28.06 3.29 -3.77
CA ASP A 483 -29.08 4.29 -3.52
C ASP A 483 -29.82 3.94 -2.23
N THR A 484 -30.00 4.92 -1.34
CA THR A 484 -30.64 4.68 -0.03
C THR A 484 -32.15 4.56 -0.13
N GLN A 485 -32.77 5.05 -1.22
CA GLN A 485 -34.21 4.99 -1.43
C GLN A 485 -34.64 3.73 -2.20
N SER A 486 -34.06 3.51 -3.39
CA SER A 486 -34.38 2.38 -4.26
C SER A 486 -33.69 1.09 -3.83
N ARG A 487 -32.59 1.20 -3.07
CA ARG A 487 -31.72 0.09 -2.62
C ARG A 487 -30.92 -0.56 -3.75
N ASP A 488 -30.93 0.04 -4.93
CA ASP A 488 -30.19 -0.45 -6.08
C ASP A 488 -28.70 -0.15 -5.94
N LYS A 489 -27.89 -1.06 -6.45
CA LYS A 489 -26.45 -0.85 -6.58
C LYS A 489 -26.20 0.15 -7.72
N LEU A 490 -25.71 1.33 -7.38
CA LEU A 490 -25.43 2.41 -8.34
C LEU A 490 -24.12 2.17 -9.09
N VAL A 491 -23.03 1.92 -8.35
CA VAL A 491 -21.70 1.76 -8.93
C VAL A 491 -20.82 0.83 -8.10
N GLU A 492 -19.93 0.14 -8.79
CA GLU A 492 -18.86 -0.67 -8.20
C GLU A 492 -17.50 -0.06 -8.56
N LEU A 493 -16.81 0.43 -7.54
CA LEU A 493 -15.51 1.06 -7.63
C LEU A 493 -14.42 0.06 -7.24
N ARG A 494 -13.41 -0.09 -8.09
CA ARG A 494 -12.29 -0.99 -7.88
C ARG A 494 -11.12 -0.23 -7.30
N ARG A 495 -10.83 -0.51 -6.02
CA ARG A 495 -9.64 0.03 -5.33
C ARG A 495 -8.36 -0.58 -5.87
N GLY A 496 -8.35 -1.89 -6.10
CA GLY A 496 -7.23 -2.60 -6.71
C GLY A 496 -7.52 -4.08 -6.93
N THR A 497 -6.52 -4.80 -7.44
CA THR A 497 -6.58 -6.27 -7.59
C THR A 497 -6.44 -6.97 -6.24
N ASP A 498 -5.56 -6.44 -5.39
CA ASP A 498 -5.14 -7.12 -4.17
C ASP A 498 -6.06 -6.75 -3.01
N PRO A 499 -6.40 -7.72 -2.16
CA PRO A 499 -7.13 -7.46 -0.93
C PRO A 499 -6.41 -6.44 -0.05
N ALA A 500 -7.19 -5.56 0.56
CA ALA A 500 -6.70 -4.49 1.41
C ALA A 500 -7.70 -4.21 2.53
N THR A 501 -7.24 -3.96 3.75
CA THR A 501 -8.11 -3.51 4.84
C THR A 501 -8.31 -2.01 4.69
N LEU A 502 -9.54 -1.57 4.42
CA LEU A 502 -9.85 -0.14 4.39
C LEU A 502 -9.92 0.41 5.82
N TYR A 503 -9.31 1.58 6.02
CA TYR A 503 -9.41 2.33 7.28
C TYR A 503 -10.62 3.25 7.28
N CYS A 504 -10.85 4.00 6.20
CA CYS A 504 -12.08 4.78 6.02
C CYS A 504 -12.49 4.95 4.56
N ILE A 505 -13.74 5.39 4.39
CA ILE A 505 -14.32 5.88 3.14
C ILE A 505 -14.98 7.21 3.49
N ASN A 506 -14.73 8.26 2.71
CA ASN A 506 -15.39 9.56 2.89
C ASN A 506 -15.84 10.12 1.54
N PHE A 507 -17.01 10.75 1.53
CA PHE A 507 -17.51 11.52 0.39
C PHE A 507 -17.01 12.96 0.46
N SER A 508 -16.86 13.60 -0.69
CA SER A 508 -16.69 15.05 -0.74
C SER A 508 -17.97 15.75 -0.29
N PRO A 509 -17.89 17.00 0.23
CA PRO A 509 -19.07 17.73 0.71
C PRO A 509 -20.20 17.85 -0.33
N ASP A 510 -19.83 17.97 -1.61
CA ASP A 510 -20.75 18.03 -2.74
C ASP A 510 -21.16 16.65 -3.31
N SER A 511 -20.68 15.55 -2.72
CA SER A 511 -20.84 14.18 -3.20
C SER A 511 -20.30 13.92 -4.63
N SER A 512 -19.44 14.80 -5.16
CA SER A 512 -18.82 14.63 -6.47
C SER A 512 -17.72 13.58 -6.48
N PHE A 513 -17.07 13.35 -5.35
CA PHE A 513 -15.95 12.43 -5.21
C PHE A 513 -16.07 11.56 -3.95
N LEU A 514 -15.32 10.46 -3.95
CA LEU A 514 -15.14 9.57 -2.81
C LEU A 514 -13.67 9.26 -2.64
N CYS A 515 -13.16 9.34 -1.42
CA CYS A 515 -11.82 8.92 -1.06
C CYS A 515 -11.86 7.67 -0.16
N ALA A 516 -10.85 6.81 -0.29
CA ALA A 516 -10.72 5.62 0.54
C ALA A 516 -9.25 5.34 0.85
N SER A 517 -8.93 5.15 2.13
CA SER A 517 -7.60 4.78 2.63
C SER A 517 -7.54 3.30 3.00
N SER A 518 -6.34 2.71 2.96
CA SER A 518 -6.15 1.29 3.27
C SER A 518 -4.78 0.95 3.84
N ASP A 519 -4.66 -0.26 4.37
CA ASP A 519 -3.42 -0.88 4.87
C ASP A 519 -2.32 -1.07 3.81
N LYS A 520 -2.58 -0.72 2.55
CA LYS A 520 -1.57 -0.68 1.48
C LYS A 520 -0.77 0.62 1.43
N GLY A 521 -1.02 1.55 2.35
CA GLY A 521 -0.40 2.88 2.30
C GLY A 521 -0.86 3.71 1.11
N THR A 522 -2.01 3.38 0.51
CA THR A 522 -2.55 4.09 -0.64
C THR A 522 -3.92 4.65 -0.32
N VAL A 523 -4.14 5.90 -0.68
CA VAL A 523 -5.45 6.54 -0.69
C VAL A 523 -5.90 6.67 -2.14
N HIS A 524 -7.12 6.24 -2.42
CA HIS A 524 -7.72 6.28 -3.74
C HIS A 524 -8.83 7.31 -3.79
N VAL A 525 -8.91 8.06 -4.89
CA VAL A 525 -9.97 9.03 -5.16
C VAL A 525 -10.76 8.60 -6.39
N PHE A 526 -12.09 8.61 -6.27
CA PHE A 526 -13.03 8.22 -7.32
C PHE A 526 -13.97 9.39 -7.61
N ALA A 527 -14.18 9.69 -8.89
CA ALA A 527 -15.21 10.61 -9.34
C ALA A 527 -16.56 9.89 -9.38
N LEU A 528 -17.58 10.47 -8.74
CA LEU A 528 -18.93 9.89 -8.66
C LEU A 528 -19.91 10.57 -9.60
N ARG A 529 -19.80 11.90 -9.78
CA ARG A 529 -20.65 12.64 -10.73
C ARG A 529 -20.17 12.49 -12.17
N ASP A 530 -18.93 12.84 -12.46
CA ASP A 530 -18.33 12.59 -13.77
C ASP A 530 -17.50 11.30 -13.77
N THR A 531 -18.19 10.18 -13.91
CA THR A 531 -17.60 8.83 -13.93
C THR A 531 -16.68 8.56 -15.13
N ARG A 532 -16.55 9.51 -16.07
CA ARG A 532 -15.60 9.42 -17.20
C ARG A 532 -14.17 9.76 -16.77
N LEU A 533 -14.02 10.50 -15.67
CA LEU A 533 -12.72 10.82 -15.08
C LEU A 533 -12.06 9.59 -14.45
N ASN A 534 -12.87 8.62 -14.02
CA ASN A 534 -12.36 7.36 -13.48
C ASN A 534 -11.68 6.53 -14.57
N ARG A 535 -10.53 5.95 -14.23
CA ARG A 535 -9.82 5.02 -15.12
C ARG A 535 -10.71 3.80 -15.36
N ARG A 536 -10.74 3.30 -16.61
CA ARG A 536 -11.46 2.07 -16.98
C ARG A 536 -10.48 1.08 -17.58
N SER A 537 -10.76 -0.21 -17.43
CA SER A 537 -9.97 -1.26 -18.07
C SER A 537 -10.00 -1.08 -19.59
N ALA A 538 -8.85 -1.23 -20.27
CA ALA A 538 -8.75 -1.14 -21.73
C ALA A 538 -9.68 -2.14 -22.45
N LEU A 539 -10.01 -3.25 -21.78
CA LEU A 539 -10.93 -4.28 -22.27
C LEU A 539 -12.40 -3.83 -22.27
N ALA A 540 -12.75 -2.73 -21.59
CA ALA A 540 -14.10 -2.16 -21.65
C ALA A 540 -14.43 -1.53 -23.03
N ARG A 541 -13.40 -1.23 -23.85
CA ARG A 541 -13.58 -0.71 -25.23
C ARG A 541 -13.82 -1.81 -26.25
N VAL A 542 -13.54 -3.06 -25.90
CA VAL A 542 -13.81 -4.25 -26.71
C VAL A 542 -15.16 -4.78 -26.23
N GLY A 543 -16.24 -4.40 -26.91
CA GLY A 543 -17.61 -4.63 -26.47
C GLY A 543 -17.89 -6.07 -26.03
N LYS A 544 -18.82 -6.22 -25.08
CA LYS A 544 -19.41 -7.45 -24.50
C LYS A 544 -19.02 -8.75 -25.23
N VAL A 545 -17.93 -9.40 -24.79
CA VAL A 545 -17.61 -10.78 -25.17
C VAL A 545 -18.13 -11.72 -24.09
N GLY A 546 -19.37 -12.17 -24.24
CA GLY A 546 -19.95 -13.32 -23.54
C GLY A 546 -20.40 -13.13 -22.07
N PRO A 547 -21.28 -14.01 -21.56
CA PRO A 547 -22.00 -13.84 -20.28
C PRO A 547 -21.14 -14.11 -19.02
N VAL A 548 -19.85 -14.43 -19.15
CA VAL A 548 -19.00 -14.89 -18.04
C VAL A 548 -18.02 -13.82 -17.52
N LEU A 549 -17.83 -12.72 -18.25
CA LEU A 549 -16.84 -11.66 -17.90
C LEU A 549 -17.45 -10.31 -17.48
N GLY A 550 -18.77 -10.16 -17.54
CA GLY A 550 -19.49 -8.89 -17.41
C GLY A 550 -19.11 -7.97 -16.22
N PRO A 551 -18.94 -8.46 -14.97
CA PRO A 551 -18.72 -7.57 -13.83
C PRO A 551 -17.32 -6.95 -13.76
N TYR A 552 -16.31 -7.58 -14.39
CA TYR A 552 -14.91 -7.16 -14.27
C TYR A 552 -14.54 -6.05 -15.28
N VAL A 553 -15.20 -6.02 -16.43
CA VAL A 553 -15.01 -5.02 -17.50
C VAL A 553 -15.76 -3.72 -17.23
N ASP A 554 -16.77 -3.72 -16.36
CA ASP A 554 -17.56 -2.53 -16.00
C ASP A 554 -17.06 -1.80 -14.73
N SER A 555 -16.07 -2.36 -14.02
CA SER A 555 -15.56 -1.75 -12.78
C SER A 555 -14.77 -0.46 -13.04
N GLN A 556 -15.09 0.60 -12.32
CA GLN A 556 -14.39 1.89 -12.41
C GLN A 556 -13.22 1.93 -11.44
N TRP A 557 -12.03 2.28 -11.91
CA TRP A 557 -10.83 2.44 -11.09
C TRP A 557 -10.67 3.89 -10.64
N SER A 558 -9.82 4.10 -9.63
CA SER A 558 -9.59 5.44 -9.08
C SER A 558 -9.07 6.42 -10.14
N LEU A 559 -9.62 7.63 -10.13
CA LEU A 559 -9.14 8.79 -10.88
C LEU A 559 -7.69 9.12 -10.49
N ALA A 560 -7.47 9.28 -9.19
CA ALA A 560 -6.17 9.59 -8.61
C ALA A 560 -5.89 8.63 -7.44
N SER A 561 -4.61 8.40 -7.19
CA SER A 561 -4.15 7.62 -6.04
C SER A 561 -2.85 8.19 -5.53
N PHE A 562 -2.73 8.37 -4.23
CA PHE A 562 -1.51 8.87 -3.60
C PHE A 562 -1.06 7.92 -2.48
N THR A 563 0.23 7.99 -2.18
CA THR A 563 0.88 7.10 -1.22
C THR A 563 1.15 7.85 0.07
N VAL A 564 0.79 7.24 1.18
CA VAL A 564 1.11 7.62 2.55
C VAL A 564 2.00 6.53 3.16
N PRO A 565 2.74 6.78 4.26
CA PRO A 565 3.54 5.75 4.91
C PRO A 565 2.71 4.49 5.18
N ALA A 566 3.11 3.36 4.59
CA ALA A 566 2.30 2.13 4.60
C ALA A 566 2.14 1.49 5.98
N GLU A 567 3.01 1.86 6.92
CA GLU A 567 3.04 1.32 8.27
C GLU A 567 2.06 2.04 9.23
N ALA A 568 1.47 3.17 8.82
CA ALA A 568 0.55 3.94 9.65
C ALA A 568 -0.90 3.84 9.14
N ALA A 569 -1.83 3.50 10.04
CA ALA A 569 -3.26 3.63 9.73
C ALA A 569 -3.61 5.10 9.51
N CYS A 570 -4.35 5.41 8.44
CA CYS A 570 -4.71 6.78 8.12
C CYS A 570 -6.17 6.97 7.75
N LEU A 571 -6.71 8.12 8.14
CA LEU A 571 -8.02 8.59 7.70
C LEU A 571 -7.84 9.61 6.59
N CYS A 572 -8.68 9.53 5.56
CA CYS A 572 -8.71 10.49 4.46
C CYS A 572 -10.03 11.25 4.41
N ALA A 573 -9.98 12.53 4.08
CA ALA A 573 -11.14 13.40 3.91
C ALA A 573 -10.86 14.47 2.86
N PHE A 574 -11.89 15.11 2.31
CA PHE A 574 -11.72 16.18 1.34
C PHE A 574 -11.49 17.52 2.01
N GLY A 575 -10.54 18.30 1.47
CA GLY A 575 -10.31 19.65 1.94
C GLY A 575 -11.43 20.60 1.55
N ARG A 576 -11.52 21.70 2.28
CA ARG A 576 -12.50 22.78 2.11
C ARG A 576 -11.90 24.05 1.52
N GLY A 577 -10.65 23.99 1.07
CA GLY A 577 -9.98 25.05 0.32
C GLY A 577 -10.75 25.51 -0.93
N ALA A 578 -10.19 26.49 -1.63
CA ALA A 578 -10.84 27.15 -2.76
C ALA A 578 -11.41 26.12 -3.78
N PRO A 579 -12.62 26.34 -4.32
CA PRO A 579 -13.35 25.35 -5.13
C PRO A 579 -12.63 24.87 -6.40
N ALA A 580 -11.57 25.56 -6.83
CA ALA A 580 -10.73 25.18 -7.96
C ALA A 580 -9.65 24.12 -7.62
N ALA A 581 -9.32 23.93 -6.34
CA ALA A 581 -8.30 22.99 -5.90
C ALA A 581 -8.96 21.79 -5.20
N HIS A 582 -9.17 20.70 -5.93
CA HIS A 582 -9.64 19.46 -5.31
C HIS A 582 -8.52 18.87 -4.45
N SER A 583 -8.69 18.93 -3.13
CA SER A 583 -7.69 18.42 -2.19
C SER A 583 -8.25 17.28 -1.34
N VAL A 584 -7.35 16.39 -0.94
CA VAL A 584 -7.61 15.31 0.03
C VAL A 584 -6.56 15.40 1.12
N ILE A 585 -7.02 15.47 2.36
CA ILE A 585 -6.21 15.35 3.56
C ILE A 585 -6.10 13.88 3.94
N ALA A 586 -4.91 13.44 4.33
CA ALA A 586 -4.68 12.19 5.02
C ALA A 586 -4.03 12.44 6.39
N ILE A 587 -4.67 11.96 7.44
CA ILE A 587 -4.21 12.07 8.83
C ILE A 587 -3.87 10.67 9.32
N CYS A 588 -2.63 10.48 9.72
CA CYS A 588 -2.08 9.19 10.07
C CYS A 588 -1.93 9.07 11.59
N ILE A 589 -2.08 7.85 12.10
CA ILE A 589 -1.94 7.53 13.53
C ILE A 589 -0.52 7.74 14.06
N ASP A 590 0.47 7.84 13.17
CA ASP A 590 1.87 8.15 13.48
C ASP A 590 2.11 9.65 13.76
N GLY A 591 1.07 10.47 13.77
CA GLY A 591 1.18 11.91 13.99
C GLY A 591 1.34 12.74 12.72
N THR A 592 1.37 12.12 11.54
CA THR A 592 1.59 12.86 10.29
C THR A 592 0.29 13.34 9.62
N PHE A 593 0.35 14.55 9.08
CA PHE A 593 -0.67 15.20 8.28
C PHE A 593 -0.15 15.39 6.85
N HIS A 594 -0.96 15.02 5.85
CA HIS A 594 -0.61 15.19 4.44
C HIS A 594 -1.79 15.82 3.70
N LYS A 595 -1.52 16.86 2.92
CA LYS A 595 -2.49 17.45 2.00
C LYS A 595 -2.07 17.15 0.57
N PHE A 596 -2.94 16.52 -0.19
CA PHE A 596 -2.74 16.23 -1.61
C PHE A 596 -3.73 17.02 -2.44
N VAL A 597 -3.28 17.62 -3.53
CA VAL A 597 -4.14 18.21 -4.56
C VAL A 597 -4.18 17.26 -5.74
N PHE A 598 -5.36 17.04 -6.30
CA PHE A 598 -5.55 16.24 -7.49
C PHE A 598 -6.30 17.03 -8.56
N THR A 599 -6.03 16.68 -9.81
CA THR A 599 -6.66 17.31 -10.99
C THR A 599 -7.56 16.30 -11.72
N PRO A 600 -8.52 16.77 -12.55
CA PRO A 600 -9.44 15.89 -13.26
C PRO A 600 -8.79 14.91 -14.25
N ASP A 601 -7.55 15.14 -14.67
CA ASP A 601 -6.75 14.21 -15.48
C ASP A 601 -6.09 13.08 -14.66
N GLY A 602 -6.25 13.11 -13.33
CA GLY A 602 -5.74 12.11 -12.41
C GLY A 602 -4.31 12.36 -11.95
N SER A 603 -3.73 13.53 -12.27
CA SER A 603 -2.47 13.96 -11.66
C SER A 603 -2.70 14.31 -10.18
N CYS A 604 -1.73 14.02 -9.32
CA CYS A 604 -1.80 14.36 -7.91
C CYS A 604 -0.43 14.75 -7.37
N ASN A 605 -0.41 15.79 -6.53
CA ASN A 605 0.79 16.31 -5.89
C ASN A 605 0.54 16.53 -4.41
N ARG A 606 1.55 16.28 -3.57
CA ARG A 606 1.50 16.65 -2.16
C ARG A 606 1.75 18.15 -2.04
N GLU A 607 0.76 18.87 -1.53
CA GLU A 607 0.81 20.32 -1.33
C GLU A 607 1.38 20.67 0.05
N ALA A 608 1.01 19.93 1.09
CA ALA A 608 1.49 20.14 2.45
C ALA A 608 1.79 18.83 3.18
N PHE A 609 2.72 18.90 4.12
CA PHE A 609 3.09 17.83 5.04
C PHE A 609 3.50 18.46 6.37
N ASP A 610 2.90 17.98 7.45
CA ASP A 610 3.15 18.45 8.81
C ASP A 610 3.09 17.28 9.79
N VAL A 611 3.62 17.46 10.99
CA VAL A 611 3.46 16.52 12.11
C VAL A 611 2.55 17.18 13.13
N TYR A 612 1.27 16.81 13.14
CA TYR A 612 0.25 17.54 13.92
C TYR A 612 0.45 17.41 15.43
N LEU A 613 1.18 16.38 15.88
CA LEU A 613 1.51 16.20 17.29
C LEU A 613 2.57 17.17 17.80
N ASP A 614 3.38 17.74 16.90
CA ASP A 614 4.52 18.62 17.22
C ASP A 614 4.16 20.12 17.04
N LEU A 615 2.90 20.45 16.73
CA LEU A 615 2.45 21.83 16.48
C LEU A 615 2.47 22.75 17.71
N CYS A 616 2.75 22.21 18.91
CA CYS A 616 2.67 22.93 20.18
C CYS A 616 4.01 23.08 20.90
N ASP A 617 5.14 22.71 20.30
CA ASP A 617 6.46 22.86 20.93
C ASP A 617 7.07 24.27 20.73
N ASP A 618 6.38 25.20 20.06
CA ASP A 618 6.87 26.54 19.72
C ASP A 618 6.36 27.68 20.66
N ASP A 619 5.90 27.36 21.87
CA ASP A 619 5.53 28.36 22.89
C ASP A 619 6.70 28.79 23.81
N ASP A 620 7.95 28.56 23.38
CA ASP A 620 9.16 29.13 24.01
C ASP A 620 9.80 30.20 23.08
N PHE A 621 9.25 31.41 23.03
CA PHE A 621 9.99 32.63 22.65
C PHE A 621 9.49 33.92 23.33
#